data_AF-A0A6G3Z3I5-F1
#
_entry.id   AF-A0A6G3Z3I5-F1
#
_cell.length_a   1.000
_cell.length_b   1.000
_cell.length_c   1.000
_cell.angle_alpha   90.00
_cell.angle_beta   90.00
_cell.angle_gamma   90.00
#
_symmetry.space_group_name_H-M   'P 1'
#
loop_
_entity.id
_entity.type
_entity.pdbx_description
1 polymer ?
#
loop_
_entity_poly.entity_id
_entity_poly.type
_entity_poly.pdbx_seq_one_letter_code
_entity_poly.pdbx_strand_id
1 'polypeptide(L)'
;MQLLNSEFLGDSNLDLLQHQEYAQMCTCVQAGEIAQIKAINIIQGILEEILLDLLLAKRATYKIVQGKPLSWAQKAIFINEEDVFQKVYRLWENWDKSDLDGYFPDQAPVIRQSEKIRERTNGQLYQVLITLLDGRNTFRDIAIKTNRDVVQITQALRTFIQLRWIDLLDIPDYASSTDAIEAKTLSSEPKRDWALIACVDDSPLVCRSMEQIVKTGGYNFVAVLDSQRAISTLLSKKPDIIFLDLVMPYTNGYEICSQLRKVSKFSDTPIIILSGNDGVVDQVRARLMGATDFVSKPVDPAIILNIIHRYLEVSTPIYQ
;
A
#
# COMPACT_ATOMS: atom_id res chain seq x y z
N MET A 1 18.52 3.52 10.62
CA MET A 1 19.46 2.89 9.67
C MET A 1 20.85 2.83 10.29
N GLN A 2 21.05 1.92 11.22
CA GLN A 2 22.38 1.48 11.68
C GLN A 2 22.14 0.12 12.33
N LEU A 3 23.09 -0.80 12.14
CA LEU A 3 23.11 -2.22 12.53
C LEU A 3 22.63 -3.21 11.45
N LEU A 4 23.36 -3.25 10.33
CA LEU A 4 23.74 -4.53 9.74
C LEU A 4 25.19 -4.77 10.15
N ASN A 5 25.38 -5.66 11.13
CA ASN A 5 26.71 -6.12 11.54
C ASN A 5 27.40 -6.78 10.35
N SER A 6 28.67 -6.41 10.16
CA SER A 6 29.57 -6.80 9.08
C SER A 6 29.98 -8.28 9.05
N GLU A 7 29.29 -9.16 9.78
CA GLU A 7 29.57 -10.60 9.81
C GLU A 7 28.80 -11.40 8.74
N PHE A 8 27.89 -10.76 7.99
CA PHE A 8 27.08 -11.42 6.95
C PHE A 8 27.62 -11.28 5.51
N LEU A 9 28.79 -10.63 5.32
CA LEU A 9 29.36 -10.35 4.01
C LEU A 9 30.24 -11.51 3.51
N GLY A 10 29.62 -12.68 3.33
CA GLY A 10 30.18 -13.80 2.57
C GLY A 10 29.23 -14.19 1.43
N ASP A 11 29.55 -13.76 0.21
CA ASP A 11 28.96 -14.13 -1.09
C ASP A 11 27.44 -14.42 -1.15
N SER A 12 26.64 -13.35 -1.24
CA SER A 12 25.61 -13.14 -2.31
C SER A 12 24.63 -12.02 -1.91
N ASN A 13 24.97 -10.75 -2.22
CA ASN A 13 24.05 -9.62 -2.04
C ASN A 13 22.70 -9.80 -2.79
N LEU A 14 22.67 -10.64 -3.82
CA LEU A 14 21.47 -10.91 -4.62
C LEU A 14 20.44 -11.78 -3.88
N ASP A 15 20.88 -12.79 -3.13
CA ASP A 15 19.98 -13.71 -2.40
C ASP A 15 19.33 -13.01 -1.19
N LEU A 16 20.05 -12.07 -0.57
CA LEU A 16 19.49 -11.24 0.51
C LEU A 16 18.45 -10.24 -0.02
N LEU A 17 18.63 -9.73 -1.25
CA LEU A 17 17.67 -8.85 -1.91
C LEU A 17 16.39 -9.60 -2.31
N GLN A 18 16.50 -10.84 -2.78
CA GLN A 18 15.32 -11.66 -3.15
C GLN A 18 14.52 -12.15 -1.94
N HIS A 19 15.13 -12.21 -0.76
CA HIS A 19 14.50 -12.68 0.47
C HIS A 19 14.53 -11.64 1.58
N GLN A 20 14.52 -10.36 1.22
CA GLN A 20 14.77 -9.24 2.13
C GLN A 20 13.78 -9.21 3.30
N GLU A 21 12.50 -9.45 3.05
CA GLU A 21 11.46 -9.44 4.09
C GLU A 21 11.67 -10.56 5.11
N TYR A 22 11.98 -11.76 4.64
CA TYR A 22 12.26 -12.90 5.50
C TYR A 22 13.57 -12.71 6.28
N ALA A 23 14.61 -12.15 5.65
CA ALA A 23 15.87 -11.80 6.30
C ALA A 23 15.68 -10.78 7.43
N GLN A 24 14.92 -9.71 7.17
CA GLN A 24 14.58 -8.70 8.18
C GLN A 24 13.82 -9.30 9.36
N MET A 25 12.84 -10.17 9.10
CA MET A 25 12.11 -10.88 10.16
C MET A 25 13.05 -11.73 11.02
N CYS A 26 13.97 -12.48 10.41
CA CYS A 26 14.97 -13.26 11.16
C CYS A 26 15.86 -12.36 12.04
N THR A 27 16.30 -11.21 11.54
CA THR A 27 17.10 -10.24 12.31
C THR A 27 16.33 -9.70 13.50
N CYS A 28 15.06 -9.30 13.34
CA CYS A 28 14.23 -8.81 14.44
C CYS A 28 13.98 -9.87 15.52
N VAL A 29 13.83 -11.14 15.14
CA VAL A 29 13.71 -12.25 16.11
C VAL A 29 15.00 -12.45 16.89
N GLN A 30 16.15 -12.44 16.21
CA GLN A 30 17.46 -12.59 16.86
C GLN A 30 17.79 -11.41 17.79
N ALA A 31 17.39 -10.20 17.42
CA ALA A 31 17.53 -9.00 18.23
C ALA A 31 16.55 -8.95 19.42
N GLY A 32 15.60 -9.89 19.51
CA GLY A 32 14.57 -9.91 20.56
C GLY A 32 13.47 -8.86 20.41
N GLU A 33 13.40 -8.16 19.27
CA GLU A 33 12.38 -7.16 18.96
C GLU A 33 11.02 -7.79 18.68
N ILE A 34 11.02 -9.01 18.13
CA ILE A 34 9.83 -9.80 17.84
C ILE A 34 9.97 -11.17 18.51
N ALA A 35 8.96 -11.58 19.27
CA ALA A 35 8.91 -12.93 19.82
C ALA A 35 8.87 -13.97 18.70
N GLN A 36 9.69 -15.02 18.80
CA GLN A 36 9.80 -16.06 17.78
C GLN A 36 8.44 -16.68 17.40
N ILE A 37 7.56 -16.93 18.39
CA ILE A 37 6.21 -17.46 18.15
C ILE A 37 5.35 -16.52 17.29
N LYS A 38 5.53 -15.20 17.43
CA LYS A 38 4.81 -14.22 16.62
C LYS A 38 5.28 -14.25 15.17
N ALA A 39 6.58 -14.41 14.94
CA ALA A 39 7.13 -14.54 13.60
C ALA A 39 6.67 -15.84 12.93
N ILE A 40 6.65 -16.96 13.65
CA ILE A 40 6.11 -18.24 13.18
C ILE A 40 4.65 -18.07 12.73
N ASN A 41 3.81 -17.46 13.57
CA ASN A 41 2.40 -17.25 13.26
C ASN A 41 2.18 -16.37 12.01
N ILE A 42 3.01 -15.34 11.81
CA ILE A 42 2.94 -14.49 10.61
C ILE A 42 3.26 -15.31 9.37
N ILE A 43 4.36 -16.05 9.38
CA ILE A 43 4.77 -16.81 8.19
C ILE A 43 3.80 -17.96 7.91
N GLN A 44 3.30 -18.64 8.95
CA GLN A 44 2.25 -19.64 8.80
C GLN A 44 0.98 -19.02 8.20
N GLY A 45 0.55 -17.84 8.64
CA GLY A 45 -0.60 -17.14 8.06
C GLY A 45 -0.42 -16.86 6.56
N ILE A 46 0.76 -16.35 6.16
CA ILE A 46 1.07 -16.08 4.75
C ILE A 46 1.06 -17.38 3.93
N LEU A 47 1.67 -18.46 4.45
CA LEU A 47 1.66 -19.76 3.78
C LEU A 47 0.25 -20.32 3.66
N GLU A 48 -0.58 -20.17 4.68
CA GLU A 48 -1.97 -20.61 4.67
C GLU A 48 -2.77 -19.90 3.56
N GLU A 49 -2.59 -18.59 3.40
CA GLU A 49 -3.23 -17.80 2.35
C GLU A 49 -2.78 -18.25 0.96
N ILE A 50 -1.48 -18.26 0.69
CA ILE A 50 -0.92 -18.65 -0.61
C ILE A 50 -1.34 -20.07 -1.00
N LEU A 51 -1.25 -21.03 -0.06
CA LEU A 51 -1.61 -22.41 -0.35
C LEU A 51 -3.12 -22.57 -0.59
N LEU A 52 -3.97 -21.82 0.12
CA LEU A 52 -5.40 -21.82 -0.14
C LEU A 52 -5.70 -21.28 -1.54
N ASP A 53 -5.05 -20.20 -1.95
CA ASP A 53 -5.26 -19.58 -3.27
C ASP A 53 -4.84 -20.53 -4.39
N LEU A 54 -3.73 -21.26 -4.19
CA LEU A 54 -3.31 -22.33 -5.11
C LEU A 54 -4.32 -23.48 -5.20
N LEU A 55 -4.96 -23.86 -4.09
CA LEU A 55 -6.01 -24.89 -4.09
C LEU A 55 -7.32 -24.41 -4.72
N LEU A 56 -7.64 -23.12 -4.59
CA LEU A 56 -8.82 -22.51 -5.22
C LEU A 56 -8.58 -22.18 -6.70
N ALA A 57 -7.33 -22.12 -7.15
CA ALA A 57 -6.98 -21.82 -8.52
C ALA A 57 -7.48 -22.91 -9.48
N LYS A 58 -8.35 -22.53 -10.43
CA LYS A 58 -8.85 -23.46 -11.47
C LYS A 58 -7.77 -23.90 -12.45
N ARG A 59 -6.73 -23.09 -12.62
CA ARG A 59 -5.57 -23.34 -13.50
C ARG A 59 -4.35 -22.66 -12.90
N ALA A 60 -3.25 -23.37 -12.80
CA ALA A 60 -1.97 -22.83 -12.37
C ALA A 60 -0.87 -23.24 -13.36
N THR A 61 -0.01 -22.29 -13.71
CA THR A 61 1.28 -22.58 -14.35
C THR A 61 2.36 -22.37 -13.30
N TYR A 62 3.23 -23.36 -13.12
CA TYR A 62 4.30 -23.28 -12.15
C TYR A 62 5.66 -23.47 -12.82
N LYS A 63 6.66 -22.81 -12.26
CA LYS A 63 8.07 -23.03 -12.59
C LYS A 63 8.80 -23.33 -11.29
N ILE A 64 9.31 -24.56 -11.17
CA ILE A 64 10.14 -24.92 -10.02
C ILE A 64 11.52 -24.32 -10.27
N VAL A 65 11.91 -23.38 -9.42
CA VAL A 65 13.26 -22.83 -9.38
C VAL A 65 13.98 -23.51 -8.22
N GLN A 66 15.00 -24.33 -8.51
CA GLN A 66 15.86 -24.87 -7.45
C GLN A 66 16.76 -23.76 -6.93
N GLY A 67 16.43 -23.25 -5.74
CA GLY A 67 17.26 -22.30 -5.00
C GLY A 67 18.41 -22.99 -4.27
N LYS A 68 19.46 -22.22 -3.95
CA LYS A 68 20.49 -22.67 -3.01
C LYS A 68 19.92 -22.63 -1.58
N PRO A 69 20.26 -23.60 -0.70
CA PRO A 69 19.84 -23.54 0.69
C PRO A 69 20.34 -22.24 1.35
N LEU A 70 19.42 -21.46 1.92
CA LEU A 70 19.75 -20.23 2.64
C LEU A 70 20.36 -20.60 4.00
N SER A 71 21.68 -20.63 4.07
CA SER A 71 22.46 -21.03 5.26
C SER A 71 22.15 -20.18 6.51
N TRP A 72 21.72 -18.93 6.32
CA TRP A 72 21.29 -18.02 7.39
C TRP A 72 19.84 -18.24 7.84
N ALA A 73 18.95 -18.74 6.97
CA ALA A 73 17.52 -18.93 7.26
C ALA A 73 17.25 -20.07 8.24
N GLN A 74 18.04 -21.15 8.13
CA GLN A 74 17.83 -22.41 8.85
C GLN A 74 17.96 -22.30 10.40
N LYS A 75 18.39 -21.16 10.93
CA LYS A 75 18.73 -21.02 12.36
C LYS A 75 17.69 -20.28 13.21
N ALA A 76 16.71 -19.58 12.61
CA ALA A 76 15.89 -18.63 13.36
C ALA A 76 14.42 -19.06 13.52
N ILE A 77 13.80 -19.61 12.48
CA ILE A 77 12.34 -19.83 12.46
C ILE A 77 12.05 -21.17 11.77
N PHE A 78 11.52 -22.13 12.54
CA PHE A 78 11.05 -23.42 12.03
C PHE A 78 9.54 -23.40 11.88
N ILE A 79 9.03 -23.95 10.78
CA ILE A 79 7.60 -24.03 10.46
C ILE A 79 7.24 -25.51 10.40
N ASN A 80 6.19 -25.91 11.11
CA ASN A 80 5.62 -27.24 10.95
C ASN A 80 4.74 -27.26 9.69
N GLU A 81 5.26 -27.81 8.61
CA GLU A 81 4.53 -27.94 7.34
C GLU A 81 3.22 -28.73 7.48
N GLU A 82 3.21 -29.81 8.26
CA GLU A 82 2.03 -30.68 8.42
C GLU A 82 0.85 -29.91 9.02
N ASP A 83 1.11 -29.08 10.04
CA ASP A 83 0.05 -28.27 10.67
C ASP A 83 -0.54 -27.26 9.70
N VAL A 84 0.31 -26.61 8.88
CA VAL A 84 -0.11 -25.65 7.86
C VAL A 84 -0.98 -26.36 6.81
N PHE A 85 -0.50 -27.48 6.26
CA PHE A 85 -1.25 -28.24 5.24
C PHE A 85 -2.59 -28.75 5.77
N GLN A 86 -2.64 -29.29 6.99
CA GLN A 86 -3.90 -29.75 7.57
C GLN A 86 -4.90 -28.62 7.75
N LYS A 87 -4.45 -27.44 8.20
CA LYS A 87 -5.33 -26.29 8.40
C LYS A 87 -5.86 -25.75 7.08
N VAL A 88 -4.99 -25.60 6.08
CA VAL A 88 -5.37 -25.18 4.72
C VAL A 88 -6.35 -26.15 4.10
N TYR A 89 -6.08 -27.45 4.18
CA TYR A 89 -6.94 -28.48 3.60
C TYR A 89 -8.34 -28.47 4.23
N ARG A 90 -8.45 -28.31 5.55
CA ARG A 90 -9.75 -28.18 6.23
C ARG A 90 -10.53 -26.95 5.78
N LEU A 91 -9.83 -25.81 5.62
CA LEU A 91 -10.44 -24.58 5.15
C LEU A 91 -10.93 -24.72 3.70
N TRP A 92 -10.11 -25.29 2.82
CA TRP A 92 -10.48 -25.60 1.44
C TRP A 92 -11.66 -26.56 1.37
N GLU A 93 -11.65 -27.66 2.12
CA GLU A 93 -12.75 -28.63 2.15
C GLU A 93 -14.05 -28.00 2.62
N ASN A 94 -13.99 -27.12 3.63
CA ASN A 94 -15.16 -26.38 4.09
C ASN A 94 -15.66 -25.39 3.02
N TRP A 95 -14.75 -24.72 2.31
CA TRP A 95 -15.07 -23.80 1.22
C TRP A 95 -15.75 -24.51 0.04
N ASP A 96 -15.20 -25.66 -0.37
CA ASP A 96 -15.72 -26.50 -1.46
C ASP A 96 -17.13 -27.02 -1.16
N LYS A 97 -17.38 -27.49 0.07
CA LYS A 97 -18.70 -27.97 0.52
C LYS A 97 -19.74 -26.85 0.72
N SER A 98 -19.32 -25.59 0.60
CA SER A 98 -20.11 -24.41 0.97
C SER A 98 -20.75 -23.68 -0.21
N ASP A 99 -20.74 -24.27 -1.40
CA ASP A 99 -21.21 -23.68 -2.67
C ASP A 99 -20.55 -22.31 -2.98
N LEU A 100 -19.29 -22.15 -2.61
CA LEU A 100 -18.51 -20.92 -2.82
C LEU A 100 -17.62 -21.00 -4.07
N ASP A 101 -18.04 -21.79 -5.05
CA ASP A 101 -17.37 -21.87 -6.35
C ASP A 101 -17.30 -20.51 -7.03
N GLY A 102 -16.08 -20.09 -7.39
CA GLY A 102 -15.84 -18.82 -8.09
C GLY A 102 -15.78 -17.58 -7.20
N TYR A 103 -15.83 -17.75 -5.88
CA TYR A 103 -15.53 -16.72 -4.90
C TYR A 103 -14.14 -16.98 -4.33
N PHE A 104 -13.39 -15.90 -4.11
CA PHE A 104 -12.06 -15.98 -3.49
C PHE A 104 -12.03 -15.17 -2.20
N PRO A 105 -11.35 -15.66 -1.14
CA PRO A 105 -11.21 -14.92 0.11
C PRO A 105 -10.61 -13.51 -0.05
N ASP A 106 -9.79 -13.27 -1.08
CA ASP A 106 -9.12 -11.98 -1.37
C ASP A 106 -9.99 -10.96 -2.12
N GLN A 107 -11.23 -11.32 -2.42
CA GLN A 107 -12.13 -10.40 -3.09
C GLN A 107 -12.76 -9.44 -2.08
N ALA A 108 -12.81 -8.18 -2.46
CA ALA A 108 -13.37 -7.12 -1.64
C ALA A 108 -14.81 -6.82 -2.03
N PRO A 109 -15.80 -7.12 -1.17
CA PRO A 109 -17.18 -6.78 -1.45
C PRO A 109 -17.43 -5.26 -1.36
N VAL A 110 -18.17 -4.74 -2.34
CA VAL A 110 -18.62 -3.35 -2.38
C VAL A 110 -20.12 -3.27 -2.64
N ILE A 111 -20.83 -2.47 -1.84
CA ILE A 111 -22.26 -2.27 -2.02
C ILE A 111 -22.54 -1.43 -3.28
N ARG A 112 -23.45 -1.93 -4.12
CA ARG A 112 -24.00 -1.22 -5.29
C ARG A 112 -25.43 -0.76 -5.08
N GLN A 113 -26.25 -1.57 -4.42
CA GLN A 113 -27.69 -1.31 -4.23
C GLN A 113 -28.02 -1.18 -2.74
N SER A 114 -27.59 -0.08 -2.14
CA SER A 114 -27.73 0.21 -0.71
C SER A 114 -29.19 0.15 -0.23
N GLU A 115 -30.13 0.71 -1.00
CA GLU A 115 -31.56 0.71 -0.64
C GLU A 115 -32.15 -0.70 -0.54
N LYS A 116 -31.79 -1.61 -1.45
CA LYS A 116 -32.29 -2.99 -1.41
C LYS A 116 -31.73 -3.79 -0.23
N ILE A 117 -30.49 -3.52 0.16
CA ILE A 117 -29.90 -4.11 1.37
C ILE A 117 -30.62 -3.57 2.61
N ARG A 118 -30.93 -2.27 2.65
CA ARG A 118 -31.66 -1.63 3.75
C ARG A 118 -33.06 -2.22 3.94
N GLU A 119 -33.78 -2.53 2.87
CA GLU A 119 -35.11 -3.15 2.92
C GLU A 119 -35.09 -4.59 3.48
N ARG A 120 -33.97 -5.29 3.33
CA ARG A 120 -33.82 -6.70 3.72
C ARG A 120 -33.08 -6.92 5.03
N THR A 121 -32.55 -5.86 5.63
CA THR A 121 -31.75 -5.90 6.85
C THR A 121 -32.32 -4.98 7.91
N ASN A 122 -31.99 -5.24 9.18
CA ASN A 122 -32.32 -4.30 10.24
C ASN A 122 -31.32 -3.13 10.25
N GLY A 123 -31.69 -2.02 10.90
CA GLY A 123 -30.89 -0.79 10.88
C GLY A 123 -29.47 -0.95 11.40
N GLN A 124 -29.23 -1.80 12.42
CA GLN A 124 -27.89 -2.04 12.95
C GLN A 124 -27.02 -2.83 11.98
N LEU A 125 -27.57 -3.92 11.42
CA LEU A 125 -26.88 -4.75 10.44
C LEU A 125 -26.56 -3.96 9.17
N TYR A 126 -27.49 -3.11 8.72
CA TYR A 126 -27.26 -2.22 7.58
C TYR A 126 -26.04 -1.31 7.80
N GLN A 127 -25.93 -0.68 8.97
CA GLN A 127 -24.80 0.20 9.30
C GLN A 127 -23.46 -0.56 9.32
N VAL A 128 -23.47 -1.78 9.85
CA VAL A 128 -22.28 -2.66 9.84
C VAL A 128 -21.90 -3.02 8.40
N LEU A 129 -22.86 -3.41 7.56
CA LEU A 129 -22.62 -3.79 6.17
C LEU A 129 -22.07 -2.63 5.34
N ILE A 130 -22.63 -1.42 5.45
CA ILE A 130 -22.11 -0.26 4.67
C ILE A 130 -20.70 0.15 5.12
N THR A 131 -20.32 -0.16 6.36
CA THR A 131 -18.99 0.15 6.89
C THR A 131 -17.96 -0.89 6.45
N LEU A 132 -18.35 -2.17 6.40
CA LEU A 132 -17.44 -3.27 6.07
C LEU A 132 -17.31 -3.53 4.57
N LEU A 133 -18.38 -3.28 3.80
CA LEU A 133 -18.47 -3.60 2.37
C LEU A 133 -18.21 -2.36 1.50
N ASP A 134 -17.04 -1.75 1.71
CA ASP A 134 -16.60 -0.52 1.06
C ASP A 134 -15.67 -0.75 -0.15
N GLY A 135 -15.42 -2.02 -0.49
CA GLY A 135 -14.49 -2.42 -1.55
C GLY A 135 -13.01 -2.28 -1.20
N ARG A 136 -12.67 -1.98 0.06
CA ARG A 136 -11.28 -1.86 0.53
C ARG A 136 -10.81 -3.05 1.37
N ASN A 137 -11.74 -3.81 1.90
CA ASN A 137 -11.48 -4.94 2.78
C ASN A 137 -11.89 -6.23 2.07
N THR A 138 -10.98 -7.20 2.00
CA THR A 138 -11.27 -8.55 1.48
C THR A 138 -12.22 -9.30 2.42
N PHE A 139 -12.75 -10.45 1.98
CA PHE A 139 -13.48 -11.33 2.89
C PHE A 139 -12.60 -11.79 4.07
N ARG A 140 -11.29 -12.02 3.86
CA ARG A 140 -10.32 -12.32 4.92
C ARG A 140 -10.23 -11.16 5.93
N ASP A 141 -10.10 -9.92 5.46
CA ASP A 141 -10.04 -8.74 6.34
C ASP A 141 -11.31 -8.59 7.17
N ILE A 142 -12.47 -8.79 6.54
CA ILE A 142 -13.76 -8.71 7.21
C ILE A 142 -13.89 -9.83 8.26
N ALA A 143 -13.44 -11.04 7.95
CA ALA A 143 -13.40 -12.17 8.88
C ALA A 143 -12.57 -11.86 10.12
N ILE A 144 -11.36 -11.32 9.92
CA ILE A 144 -10.47 -10.89 11.02
C ILE A 144 -11.13 -9.78 11.84
N LYS A 145 -11.62 -8.71 11.19
CA LYS A 145 -12.22 -7.55 11.87
C LYS A 145 -13.47 -7.89 12.68
N THR A 146 -14.23 -8.87 12.21
CA THR A 146 -15.48 -9.30 12.88
C THR A 146 -15.28 -10.51 13.78
N ASN A 147 -14.07 -11.08 13.84
CA ASN A 147 -13.76 -12.33 14.52
C ASN A 147 -14.73 -13.46 14.14
N ARG A 148 -14.95 -13.63 12.84
CA ARG A 148 -15.84 -14.63 12.26
C ARG A 148 -15.13 -15.45 11.21
N ASP A 149 -15.71 -16.61 10.91
CA ASP A 149 -15.21 -17.49 9.87
C ASP A 149 -15.45 -16.90 8.46
N VAL A 150 -14.42 -16.96 7.62
CA VAL A 150 -14.43 -16.38 6.26
C VAL A 150 -15.43 -17.10 5.34
N VAL A 151 -15.63 -18.41 5.52
CA VAL A 151 -16.63 -19.18 4.77
C VAL A 151 -18.03 -18.69 5.12
N GLN A 152 -18.32 -18.54 6.41
CA GLN A 152 -19.63 -18.06 6.87
C GLN A 152 -19.98 -16.66 6.37
N ILE A 153 -19.01 -15.74 6.37
CA ILE A 153 -19.21 -14.38 5.84
C ILE A 153 -19.49 -14.43 4.34
N THR A 154 -18.65 -15.16 3.59
CA THR A 154 -18.78 -15.27 2.14
C THR A 154 -20.13 -15.90 1.77
N GLN A 155 -20.53 -16.96 2.47
CA GLN A 155 -21.85 -17.59 2.32
C GLN A 155 -23.00 -16.63 2.61
N ALA A 156 -22.92 -15.85 3.71
CA ALA A 156 -23.96 -14.90 4.08
C ALA A 156 -24.14 -13.78 3.03
N LEU A 157 -23.06 -13.41 2.33
CA LEU A 157 -23.09 -12.37 1.30
C LEU A 157 -23.39 -12.90 -0.10
N ARG A 158 -23.23 -14.21 -0.33
CA ARG A 158 -23.43 -14.90 -1.62
C ARG A 158 -24.71 -14.47 -2.33
N THR A 159 -25.86 -14.51 -1.63
CA THR A 159 -27.16 -14.16 -2.23
C THR A 159 -27.20 -12.71 -2.71
N PHE A 160 -26.63 -11.77 -1.95
CA PHE A 160 -26.58 -10.36 -2.35
C PHE A 160 -25.64 -10.13 -3.53
N ILE A 161 -24.57 -10.93 -3.64
CA ILE A 161 -23.64 -10.90 -4.78
C ILE A 161 -24.32 -11.44 -6.03
N GLN A 162 -25.01 -12.58 -5.93
CA GLN A 162 -25.78 -13.17 -7.04
C GLN A 162 -26.89 -12.23 -7.54
N LEU A 163 -27.52 -11.49 -6.64
CA LEU A 163 -28.52 -10.48 -6.96
C LEU A 163 -27.93 -9.16 -7.50
N ARG A 164 -26.59 -9.05 -7.59
CA ARG A 164 -25.86 -7.84 -8.04
C ARG A 164 -26.12 -6.62 -7.16
N TRP A 165 -26.37 -6.84 -5.87
CA TRP A 165 -26.48 -5.77 -4.86
C TRP A 165 -25.12 -5.46 -4.24
N ILE A 166 -24.23 -6.45 -4.24
CA ILE A 166 -22.82 -6.36 -3.88
C ILE A 166 -22.02 -6.79 -5.12
N ASP A 167 -20.99 -6.03 -5.46
CA ASP A 167 -19.96 -6.45 -6.41
C ASP A 167 -18.71 -6.93 -5.65
N LEU A 168 -17.89 -7.72 -6.33
CA LEU A 168 -16.58 -8.15 -5.84
C LEU A 168 -15.50 -7.46 -6.65
N LEU A 169 -14.55 -6.84 -5.95
CA LEU A 169 -13.39 -6.20 -6.54
C LEU A 169 -12.15 -7.02 -6.21
N ASP A 170 -11.28 -7.20 -7.20
CA ASP A 170 -9.93 -7.70 -6.96
C ASP A 170 -9.10 -6.52 -6.43
N ILE A 171 -8.46 -6.69 -5.28
CA ILE A 171 -7.55 -5.70 -4.73
C ILE A 171 -6.18 -5.95 -5.35
N PRO A 172 -5.56 -4.94 -6.00
CA PRO A 172 -4.22 -5.11 -6.53
C PRO A 172 -3.24 -5.30 -5.36
N ASP A 173 -2.32 -6.25 -5.52
CA ASP A 173 -1.22 -6.41 -4.59
C ASP A 173 -0.42 -5.12 -4.48
N TYR A 174 0.10 -4.86 -3.28
CA TYR A 174 1.13 -3.85 -3.13
C TYR A 174 2.32 -4.25 -3.99
N ALA A 175 2.74 -3.37 -4.91
CA ALA A 175 3.91 -3.64 -5.73
C ALA A 175 5.10 -3.99 -4.81
N SER A 176 5.58 -5.23 -4.88
CA SER A 176 6.77 -5.61 -4.13
C SER A 176 7.95 -4.81 -4.68
N SER A 177 8.97 -4.58 -3.85
CA SER A 177 10.24 -3.99 -4.31
C SER A 177 10.88 -4.79 -5.45
N THR A 178 10.53 -6.07 -5.62
CA THR A 178 10.88 -6.94 -6.75
C THR A 178 10.02 -6.73 -8.00
N ASP A 179 8.70 -6.52 -7.89
CA ASP A 179 7.84 -6.17 -9.02
C ASP A 179 8.20 -4.79 -9.59
N ALA A 180 8.66 -3.89 -8.71
CA ALA A 180 9.22 -2.61 -9.11
C ALA A 180 10.53 -2.74 -9.93
N ILE A 181 11.17 -3.92 -9.98
CA ILE A 181 12.34 -4.20 -10.82
C ILE A 181 11.90 -4.83 -12.16
N GLU A 182 10.96 -5.79 -12.16
CA GLU A 182 10.46 -6.41 -13.40
C GLU A 182 9.53 -5.50 -14.22
N ALA A 183 8.61 -4.77 -13.59
CA ALA A 183 7.72 -3.81 -14.27
C ALA A 183 8.47 -2.60 -14.86
N LYS A 184 9.66 -2.28 -14.30
CA LYS A 184 10.57 -1.25 -14.81
C LYS A 184 11.24 -1.62 -16.13
N THR A 185 11.21 -2.90 -16.50
CA THR A 185 11.87 -3.43 -17.70
C THR A 185 10.95 -3.42 -18.93
N LEU A 186 9.62 -3.36 -18.75
CA LEU A 186 8.63 -3.51 -19.84
C LEU A 186 7.74 -2.28 -20.10
N SER A 187 7.88 -1.20 -19.33
CA SER A 187 7.16 0.07 -19.57
C SER A 187 8.11 1.20 -19.99
N SER A 188 8.68 1.06 -21.18
CA SER A 188 9.46 2.14 -21.80
C SER A 188 8.55 3.12 -22.56
N GLU A 189 7.79 3.93 -21.81
CA GLU A 189 7.58 5.30 -22.29
C GLU A 189 8.88 6.08 -22.05
N PRO A 190 9.26 7.01 -22.95
CA PRO A 190 10.55 7.68 -22.85
C PRO A 190 10.62 8.47 -21.54
N LYS A 191 11.54 8.04 -20.65
CA LYS A 191 11.90 8.75 -19.41
C LYS A 191 12.21 10.19 -19.73
N ARG A 192 11.50 11.13 -19.09
CA ARG A 192 11.85 12.55 -19.09
C ARG A 192 13.11 12.73 -18.24
N ASP A 193 14.08 13.48 -18.74
CA ASP A 193 15.43 13.63 -18.18
C ASP A 193 15.52 14.34 -16.80
N TRP A 194 14.40 14.61 -16.13
CA TRP A 194 14.36 15.11 -14.75
C TRP A 194 12.92 15.00 -14.22
N ALA A 195 12.75 14.63 -12.95
CA ALA A 195 11.44 14.63 -12.31
C ALA A 195 10.96 16.07 -12.03
N LEU A 196 9.66 16.31 -12.17
CA LEU A 196 9.02 17.60 -11.92
C LEU A 196 8.35 17.63 -10.56
N ILE A 197 8.82 18.51 -9.68
CA ILE A 197 8.25 18.76 -8.35
C ILE A 197 7.35 19.99 -8.41
N ALA A 198 6.13 19.89 -7.89
CA ALA A 198 5.23 21.02 -7.72
C ALA A 198 5.20 21.49 -6.27
N CYS A 199 5.09 22.80 -6.06
CA CYS A 199 4.77 23.40 -4.77
C CYS A 199 3.57 24.34 -4.93
N VAL A 200 2.52 24.08 -4.16
CA VAL A 200 1.31 24.90 -4.08
C VAL A 200 1.33 25.62 -2.74
N ASP A 201 1.65 26.90 -2.77
CA ASP A 201 1.81 27.75 -1.59
C ASP A 201 1.63 29.21 -2.04
N ASP A 202 0.86 30.01 -1.32
CA ASP A 202 0.59 31.40 -1.70
C ASP A 202 1.77 32.33 -1.36
N SER A 203 2.73 31.87 -0.54
CA SER A 203 3.93 32.60 -0.18
C SER A 203 5.03 32.46 -1.25
N PRO A 204 5.38 33.54 -1.99
CA PRO A 204 6.45 33.49 -2.98
C PRO A 204 7.81 33.18 -2.35
N LEU A 205 8.01 33.49 -1.06
CA LEU A 205 9.23 33.19 -0.33
C LEU A 205 9.38 31.68 -0.09
N VAL A 206 8.29 31.00 0.29
CA VAL A 206 8.30 29.54 0.49
C VAL A 206 8.52 28.84 -0.84
N CYS A 207 7.82 29.23 -1.91
CA CYS A 207 8.05 28.64 -3.23
C CYS A 207 9.48 28.87 -3.76
N ARG A 208 10.09 30.04 -3.53
CA ARG A 208 11.49 30.30 -3.92
C ARG A 208 12.47 29.44 -3.13
N SER A 209 12.26 29.32 -1.82
CA SER A 209 13.09 28.44 -0.98
C SER A 209 12.99 26.98 -1.46
N MET A 210 11.77 26.51 -1.69
CA MET A 210 11.51 25.17 -2.22
C MET A 210 12.16 24.97 -3.59
N GLU A 211 12.05 25.96 -4.49
CA GLU A 211 12.70 25.92 -5.81
C GLU A 211 14.21 25.76 -5.70
N GLN A 212 14.86 26.51 -4.81
CA GLN A 212 16.31 26.43 -4.59
C GLN A 212 16.71 25.06 -4.06
N ILE A 213 15.98 24.53 -3.07
CA ILE A 213 16.23 23.20 -2.50
C ILE A 213 16.09 22.13 -3.59
N VAL A 214 14.96 22.12 -4.30
CA VAL A 214 14.63 21.14 -5.36
C VAL A 214 15.67 21.18 -6.49
N LYS A 215 16.03 22.37 -6.97
CA LYS A 215 17.03 22.54 -8.03
C LYS A 215 18.44 22.14 -7.60
N THR A 216 18.79 22.32 -6.31
CA THR A 216 20.07 21.84 -5.78
C THR A 216 20.14 20.31 -5.82
N GLY A 217 18.99 19.63 -5.68
CA GLY A 217 18.87 18.19 -5.87
C GLY A 217 18.83 17.72 -7.33
N GLY A 218 18.93 18.63 -8.32
CA GLY A 218 18.94 18.29 -9.75
C GLY A 218 17.54 18.03 -10.34
N TYR A 219 16.47 18.37 -9.62
CA TYR A 219 15.10 18.20 -10.07
C TYR A 219 14.54 19.52 -10.60
N ASN A 220 13.44 19.42 -11.32
CA ASN A 220 12.76 20.62 -11.77
C ASN A 220 11.57 20.94 -10.90
N PHE A 221 11.14 22.18 -11.04
CA PHE A 221 10.23 22.79 -10.12
C PHE A 221 9.15 23.56 -10.86
N VAL A 222 7.92 23.48 -10.36
CA VAL A 222 6.82 24.35 -10.73
C VAL A 222 6.16 24.90 -9.48
N ALA A 223 6.16 26.23 -9.36
CA ALA A 223 5.40 26.93 -8.32
C ALA A 223 3.96 27.18 -8.77
N VAL A 224 3.02 27.03 -7.83
CA VAL A 224 1.63 27.40 -7.98
C VAL A 224 1.27 28.33 -6.83
N LEU A 225 1.30 29.63 -7.10
CA LEU A 225 1.02 30.68 -6.11
C LEU A 225 -0.49 30.96 -5.92
N ASP A 226 -1.30 30.55 -6.89
CA ASP A 226 -2.75 30.76 -6.89
C ASP A 226 -3.44 29.41 -6.61
N SER A 227 -3.95 29.25 -5.40
CA SER A 227 -4.64 28.05 -4.93
C SER A 227 -5.85 27.67 -5.80
N GLN A 228 -6.52 28.66 -6.40
CA GLN A 228 -7.68 28.42 -7.29
C GLN A 228 -7.26 27.80 -8.63
N ARG A 229 -6.02 28.02 -9.06
CA ARG A 229 -5.46 27.43 -10.30
C ARG A 229 -4.67 26.15 -10.03
N ALA A 230 -4.60 25.68 -8.80
CA ALA A 230 -3.77 24.55 -8.43
C ALA A 230 -4.10 23.30 -9.23
N ILE A 231 -5.36 22.87 -9.23
CA ILE A 231 -5.76 21.62 -9.87
C ILE A 231 -5.55 21.67 -11.39
N SER A 232 -5.93 22.79 -12.04
CA SER A 232 -5.75 22.93 -13.49
C SER A 232 -4.28 22.96 -13.89
N THR A 233 -3.43 23.65 -13.11
CA THR A 233 -1.98 23.69 -13.34
C THR A 233 -1.35 22.32 -13.13
N LEU A 234 -1.71 21.63 -12.04
CA LEU A 234 -1.20 20.28 -11.74
C LEU A 234 -1.60 19.29 -12.83
N LEU A 235 -2.85 19.27 -13.27
CA LEU A 235 -3.33 18.42 -14.37
C LEU A 235 -2.55 18.62 -15.69
N SER A 236 -2.19 19.87 -15.98
CA SER A 236 -1.42 20.23 -17.18
C SER A 236 0.04 19.79 -17.05
N LYS A 237 0.67 20.08 -15.90
CA LYS A 237 2.10 19.90 -15.67
C LYS A 237 2.49 18.47 -15.30
N LYS A 238 1.58 17.74 -14.65
CA LYS A 238 1.71 16.33 -14.27
C LYS A 238 2.99 16.10 -13.46
N PRO A 239 3.15 16.80 -12.33
CA PRO A 239 4.34 16.65 -11.49
C PRO A 239 4.40 15.24 -10.88
N ASP A 240 5.61 14.80 -10.61
CA ASP A 240 5.91 13.52 -9.99
C ASP A 240 5.72 13.59 -8.46
N ILE A 241 5.86 14.78 -7.85
CA ILE A 241 5.59 15.03 -6.43
C ILE A 241 4.91 16.40 -6.26
N ILE A 242 3.97 16.49 -5.31
CA ILE A 242 3.26 17.73 -4.98
C ILE A 242 3.48 18.08 -3.50
N PHE A 243 4.11 19.21 -3.23
CA PHE A 243 4.10 19.85 -1.92
C PHE A 243 2.94 20.84 -1.86
N LEU A 244 2.09 20.74 -0.84
CA LEU A 244 0.84 21.49 -0.74
C LEU A 244 0.71 22.14 0.62
N ASP A 245 0.59 23.46 0.65
CA ASP A 245 0.29 24.20 1.87
C ASP A 245 -1.15 23.95 2.35
N LEU A 246 -1.34 23.87 3.66
CA LEU A 246 -2.67 23.78 4.26
C LEU A 246 -3.39 25.13 4.31
N VAL A 247 -2.64 26.18 4.66
CA VAL A 247 -3.22 27.47 5.03
C VAL A 247 -2.96 28.47 3.92
N MET A 248 -3.84 28.48 2.92
CA MET A 248 -3.81 29.44 1.83
C MET A 248 -5.08 30.32 1.85
N PRO A 249 -5.01 31.56 1.32
CA PRO A 249 -6.18 32.37 1.06
C PRO A 249 -7.16 31.65 0.13
N TYR A 250 -8.46 31.81 0.41
CA TYR A 250 -9.60 31.38 -0.42
C TYR A 250 -9.84 29.87 -0.57
N THR A 251 -8.82 29.01 -0.41
CA THR A 251 -8.97 27.56 -0.61
C THR A 251 -8.11 26.78 0.38
N ASN A 252 -8.71 25.77 1.01
CA ASN A 252 -8.04 24.94 2.01
C ASN A 252 -7.21 23.83 1.33
N GLY A 253 -5.95 23.65 1.75
CA GLY A 253 -5.09 22.58 1.23
C GLY A 253 -5.69 21.17 1.40
N TYR A 254 -6.50 20.93 2.43
CA TYR A 254 -7.22 19.67 2.59
C TYR A 254 -8.20 19.40 1.43
N GLU A 255 -8.91 20.44 0.96
CA GLU A 255 -9.88 20.30 -0.14
C GLU A 255 -9.17 20.02 -1.46
N ILE A 256 -8.06 20.72 -1.73
CA ILE A 256 -7.22 20.47 -2.91
C ILE A 256 -6.69 19.03 -2.88
N CYS A 257 -6.17 18.57 -1.74
CA CYS A 257 -5.69 17.20 -1.58
C CYS A 257 -6.78 16.16 -1.90
N SER A 258 -7.97 16.33 -1.32
CA SER A 258 -9.10 15.41 -1.57
C SER A 258 -9.56 15.44 -3.03
N GLN A 259 -9.57 16.60 -3.67
CA GLN A 259 -9.93 16.73 -5.08
C GLN A 259 -8.89 16.06 -5.98
N LEU A 260 -7.60 16.24 -5.71
CA LEU A 260 -6.52 15.58 -6.45
C LEU A 260 -6.63 14.06 -6.35
N ARG A 261 -6.92 13.51 -5.17
CA ARG A 261 -7.10 12.05 -4.98
C ARG A 261 -8.26 11.44 -5.75
N LYS A 262 -9.26 12.23 -6.11
CA LYS A 262 -10.38 11.78 -6.96
C LYS A 262 -10.01 11.75 -8.45
N VAL A 263 -8.89 12.35 -8.84
CA VAL A 263 -8.37 12.32 -10.20
C VAL A 263 -7.47 11.09 -10.34
N SER A 264 -7.83 10.15 -11.23
CA SER A 264 -7.07 8.91 -11.45
C SER A 264 -5.59 9.14 -11.77
N LYS A 265 -5.25 10.30 -12.32
CA LYS A 265 -3.86 10.66 -12.61
C LYS A 265 -3.01 10.97 -11.38
N PHE A 266 -3.64 11.36 -10.27
CA PHE A 266 -2.97 11.72 -9.01
C PHE A 266 -3.37 10.77 -7.87
N SER A 267 -3.94 9.59 -8.16
CA SER A 267 -4.24 8.58 -7.14
C SER A 267 -2.99 8.22 -6.35
N ASP A 268 -1.88 8.04 -7.07
CA ASP A 268 -0.61 7.54 -6.52
C ASP A 268 0.49 8.60 -6.46
N THR A 269 0.25 9.80 -7.01
CA THR A 269 1.21 10.90 -6.92
C THR A 269 1.40 11.31 -5.46
N PRO A 270 2.64 11.30 -4.92
CA PRO A 270 2.94 11.76 -3.58
C PRO A 270 2.44 13.20 -3.36
N ILE A 271 1.56 13.38 -2.37
CA ILE A 271 1.10 14.71 -1.92
C ILE A 271 1.61 14.90 -0.49
N ILE A 272 2.57 15.82 -0.33
CA ILE A 272 3.19 16.14 0.94
C ILE A 272 2.62 17.46 1.44
N ILE A 273 2.00 17.41 2.60
CA ILE A 273 1.41 18.58 3.21
C ILE A 273 2.47 19.42 3.90
N LEU A 274 2.48 20.73 3.65
CA LEU A 274 3.28 21.71 4.37
C LEU A 274 2.39 22.44 5.38
N SER A 275 2.81 22.52 6.65
CA SER A 275 2.03 23.18 7.69
C SER A 275 2.90 23.98 8.65
N GLY A 276 2.45 25.16 9.07
CA GLY A 276 3.08 25.91 10.16
C GLY A 276 2.78 25.38 11.56
N ASN A 277 1.84 24.42 11.68
CA ASN A 277 1.46 23.76 12.92
C ASN A 277 1.73 22.25 12.79
N ASP A 278 2.48 21.65 13.71
CA ASP A 278 2.92 20.26 13.67
C ASP A 278 2.09 19.32 14.58
N GLY A 279 0.98 19.82 15.11
CA GLY A 279 0.09 19.08 15.99
C GLY A 279 -0.41 17.76 15.39
N VAL A 280 -0.46 16.73 16.23
CA VAL A 280 -0.92 15.37 15.88
C VAL A 280 -2.28 15.37 15.17
N VAL A 281 -3.16 16.31 15.52
CA VAL A 281 -4.50 16.45 14.92
C VAL A 281 -4.43 16.79 13.43
N ASP A 282 -3.55 17.71 13.03
CA ASP A 282 -3.40 18.12 11.63
C ASP A 282 -2.77 17.00 10.79
N GLN A 283 -1.83 16.24 11.37
CA GLN A 283 -1.25 15.06 10.69
C GLN A 283 -2.30 13.96 10.45
N VAL A 284 -3.13 13.65 11.44
CA VAL A 284 -4.22 12.67 11.30
C VAL A 284 -5.21 13.14 10.25
N ARG A 285 -5.60 14.42 10.29
CA ARG A 285 -6.54 14.99 9.32
C ARG A 285 -5.97 14.97 7.89
N ALA A 286 -4.69 15.30 7.71
CA ALA A 286 -4.01 15.24 6.41
C ALA A 286 -4.06 13.83 5.82
N ARG A 287 -3.75 12.80 6.62
CA ARG A 287 -3.81 11.39 6.19
C ARG A 287 -5.22 10.97 5.78
N LEU A 288 -6.25 11.38 6.54
CA LEU A 288 -7.65 11.09 6.19
C LEU A 288 -8.07 11.71 4.85
N MET A 289 -7.47 12.84 4.47
CA MET A 289 -7.73 13.51 3.19
C MET A 289 -6.86 12.96 2.04
N GLY A 290 -6.07 11.93 2.31
CA GLY A 290 -5.24 11.20 1.34
C GLY A 290 -3.83 11.75 1.17
N ALA A 291 -3.35 12.63 2.05
CA ALA A 291 -1.93 13.04 2.01
C ALA A 291 -1.01 11.83 2.22
N THR A 292 0.10 11.83 1.48
CA THR A 292 1.13 10.78 1.56
C THR A 292 2.05 11.00 2.76
N ASP A 293 2.45 12.24 2.99
CA ASP A 293 3.33 12.63 4.09
C ASP A 293 3.03 14.07 4.55
N PHE A 294 3.70 14.49 5.62
CA PHE A 294 3.50 15.78 6.25
C PHE A 294 4.84 16.37 6.72
N VAL A 295 5.05 17.65 6.46
CA VAL A 295 6.25 18.39 6.84
C VAL A 295 5.86 19.70 7.51
N SER A 296 6.47 19.95 8.67
CA SER A 296 6.35 21.22 9.36
C SER A 296 7.18 22.30 8.67
N LYS A 297 6.63 23.51 8.61
CA LYS A 297 7.35 24.72 8.22
C LYS A 297 8.09 25.25 9.46
N PRO A 298 9.32 25.79 9.31
CA PRO A 298 10.03 26.07 8.07
C PRO A 298 10.58 24.81 7.40
N VAL A 299 10.59 24.80 6.06
CA VAL A 299 11.05 23.66 5.27
C VAL A 299 12.57 23.50 5.39
N ASP A 300 13.02 22.36 5.91
CA ASP A 300 14.43 22.01 5.99
C ASP A 300 14.90 21.38 4.66
N PRO A 301 15.96 21.90 4.02
CA PRO A 301 16.49 21.36 2.77
C PRO A 301 16.76 19.85 2.79
N ALA A 302 17.33 19.33 3.87
CA ALA A 302 17.66 17.91 3.99
C ALA A 302 16.40 17.04 4.09
N ILE A 303 15.37 17.52 4.80
CA ILE A 303 14.08 16.82 4.92
C ILE A 303 13.38 16.76 3.57
N ILE A 304 13.30 17.90 2.87
CA ILE A 304 12.66 17.99 1.55
C ILE A 304 13.37 17.10 0.54
N LEU A 305 14.71 17.16 0.46
CA LEU A 305 15.46 16.30 -0.45
C LEU A 305 15.26 14.82 -0.11
N ASN A 306 15.31 14.44 1.17
CA ASN A 306 15.07 13.05 1.58
C ASN A 306 13.66 12.56 1.20
N ILE A 307 12.64 13.41 1.32
CA ILE A 307 11.28 13.10 0.85
C ILE A 307 11.26 12.90 -0.66
N ILE A 308 11.88 13.82 -1.41
CA ILE A 308 11.95 13.72 -2.87
C ILE A 308 12.67 12.43 -3.28
N HIS A 309 13.83 12.13 -2.71
CA HIS A 309 14.56 10.88 -2.94
C HIS A 309 13.72 9.66 -2.60
N ARG A 310 13.11 9.63 -1.40
CA ARG A 310 12.25 8.52 -0.95
C ARG A 310 11.13 8.22 -1.94
N TYR A 311 10.50 9.25 -2.49
CA TYR A 311 9.33 9.08 -3.36
C TYR A 311 9.66 9.05 -4.86
N LEU A 312 10.88 9.45 -5.27
CA LEU A 312 11.37 9.34 -6.66
C LEU A 312 12.31 8.15 -6.92
N GLU A 313 13.07 7.67 -5.93
CA GLU A 313 13.98 6.53 -6.09
C GLU A 313 13.23 5.19 -6.17
N VAL A 314 11.97 5.18 -5.73
CA VAL A 314 11.01 4.14 -6.11
C VAL A 314 10.82 4.11 -7.64
N SER A 315 11.25 5.13 -8.39
CA SER A 315 11.08 5.30 -9.84
C SER A 315 12.38 5.33 -10.69
N THR A 316 13.59 5.40 -10.12
CA THR A 316 14.87 5.38 -10.91
C THR A 316 15.98 4.52 -10.29
N PRO A 317 16.56 3.54 -11.02
CA PRO A 317 17.74 2.82 -10.57
C PRO A 317 19.00 3.66 -10.84
N ILE A 318 19.85 3.83 -9.83
CA ILE A 318 21.18 4.44 -9.99
C ILE A 318 22.15 3.31 -10.36
N TYR A 319 22.61 3.31 -11.60
CA TYR A 319 23.86 2.67 -11.99
C TYR A 319 24.97 3.72 -11.87
N GLN A 320 25.92 3.48 -10.97
CA GLN A 320 27.34 3.79 -11.13
C GLN A 320 28.15 3.04 -10.08
#